data_AF-A0A323VAK1-F1
#
_entry.id   AF-A0A323VAK1-F1
#
_cell.length_a   1.000
_cell.length_b   1.000
_cell.length_c   1.000
_cell.angle_alpha   90.00
_cell.angle_beta   90.00
_cell.angle_gamma   90.00
#
_symmetry.space_group_name_H-M   'P 1'
#
loop_
_entity.id
_entity.type
_entity.pdbx_description
1 polymer ?
#
loop_
_entity_poly.entity_id
_entity_poly.type
_entity_poly.pdbx_seq_one_letter_code
_entity_poly.pdbx_strand_id
1 'polypeptide(L)'
;MTGGGTSGGSARNRVGDFPTLVGEARNWPAVLNALEGDVYEAEETLARGRAEEIAAWGRRHTDWIPPSNLGPLPDDLRERAARLLQHQLAVAEALVEKITQSQKQRDVAARMSYAPTRPVASFIDRAL
;
A
#
# COMPACT_ATOMS: atom_id res chain seq x y z
N MET A 1 -41.83 -20.02 18.79
CA MET A 1 -41.50 -18.62 19.12
C MET A 1 -40.02 -18.57 19.45
N THR A 2 -39.21 -18.24 18.45
CA THR A 2 -37.74 -18.30 18.47
C THR A 2 -37.16 -16.98 18.95
N GLY A 3 -36.51 -17.01 20.11
CA GLY A 3 -35.59 -15.97 20.58
C GLY A 3 -34.19 -16.57 20.68
N GLY A 4 -33.22 -15.90 20.08
CA GLY A 4 -31.83 -16.36 20.04
C GLY A 4 -31.04 -15.51 19.07
N GLY A 5 -30.72 -14.29 19.51
CA GLY A 5 -29.96 -13.32 18.74
C GLY A 5 -28.55 -13.84 18.44
N THR A 6 -28.31 -14.14 17.17
CA THR A 6 -26.97 -14.15 16.59
C THR A 6 -26.60 -12.71 16.28
N SER A 7 -25.91 -12.06 17.21
CA SER A 7 -25.11 -10.86 16.93
C SER A 7 -23.96 -11.29 16.01
N GLY A 8 -24.29 -11.44 14.73
CA GLY A 8 -23.36 -11.74 13.66
C GLY A 8 -22.43 -10.56 13.44
N GLY A 9 -21.14 -10.83 13.61
CA GLY A 9 -20.06 -9.88 13.37
C GLY A 9 -20.22 -9.13 12.05
N SER A 10 -20.14 -7.81 12.16
CA SER A 10 -19.88 -6.95 11.01
C SER A 10 -19.00 -5.76 11.37
N ALA A 11 -17.91 -6.02 12.10
CA ALA A 11 -16.69 -5.20 12.00
C ALA A 11 -15.89 -5.64 10.75
N ARG A 12 -16.58 -5.80 9.61
CA ARG A 12 -15.99 -6.26 8.35
C ARG A 12 -15.18 -5.11 7.77
N ASN A 13 -13.85 -5.24 7.88
CA ASN A 13 -12.91 -4.87 6.83
C ASN A 13 -13.16 -3.51 6.15
N ARG A 14 -12.73 -2.43 6.79
CA ARG A 14 -12.58 -1.11 6.14
C ARG A 14 -11.37 -1.05 5.18
N VAL A 15 -10.64 -2.16 5.04
CA VAL A 15 -9.47 -2.35 4.15
C VAL A 15 -9.88 -2.43 2.65
N GLY A 16 -11.13 -2.14 2.31
CA GLY A 16 -11.66 -2.26 0.94
C GLY A 16 -12.45 -1.07 0.42
N ASP A 17 -12.50 0.07 1.14
CA ASP A 17 -13.34 1.22 0.75
C ASP A 17 -12.61 2.22 -0.19
N PHE A 18 -11.66 1.71 -0.98
CA PHE A 18 -10.97 2.40 -2.07
C PHE A 18 -11.20 1.61 -3.35
N PRO A 19 -11.80 2.19 -4.43
CA PRO A 19 -11.64 3.56 -4.94
C PRO A 19 -12.93 4.41 -4.99
N THR A 20 -13.97 4.02 -4.26
CA THR A 20 -15.35 4.52 -4.47
C THR A 20 -15.54 5.98 -4.07
N LEU A 21 -14.87 6.45 -3.02
CA LEU A 21 -15.14 7.78 -2.43
C LEU A 21 -14.58 8.95 -3.26
N VAL A 22 -13.45 8.77 -3.95
CA VAL A 22 -12.87 9.82 -4.80
C VAL A 22 -13.60 9.89 -6.15
N GLY A 23 -14.05 8.76 -6.69
CA GLY A 23 -14.81 8.71 -7.94
C GLY A 23 -16.18 9.42 -7.88
N GLU A 24 -16.77 9.55 -6.69
CA GLU A 24 -18.09 10.16 -6.50
C GLU A 24 -18.04 11.61 -6.01
N ALA A 25 -16.88 12.09 -5.54
CA ALA A 25 -16.73 13.41 -4.96
C ALA A 25 -16.83 14.51 -6.04
N ARG A 26 -17.81 15.42 -5.88
CA ARG A 26 -18.12 16.51 -6.82
C ARG A 26 -17.48 17.86 -6.46
N ASN A 27 -16.64 17.92 -5.42
CA ASN A 27 -15.99 19.17 -4.99
C ASN A 27 -14.55 18.96 -4.51
N TRP A 28 -13.71 19.96 -4.74
CA TRP A 28 -12.28 19.92 -4.43
C TRP A 28 -11.95 19.70 -2.95
N PRO A 29 -12.62 20.36 -1.97
CA PRO A 29 -12.33 20.13 -0.57
C PRO A 29 -12.54 18.68 -0.11
N ALA A 30 -13.62 18.04 -0.55
CA ALA A 30 -13.88 16.64 -0.18
C ALA A 30 -12.85 15.69 -0.78
N VAL A 31 -12.43 15.94 -2.03
CA VAL A 31 -11.37 15.17 -2.69
C VAL A 31 -10.05 15.31 -1.94
N LEU A 32 -9.65 16.53 -1.59
CA LEU A 32 -8.40 16.74 -0.84
C LEU A 32 -8.46 16.11 0.56
N ASN A 33 -9.61 16.19 1.25
CA ASN A 33 -9.79 15.50 2.54
C ASN A 33 -9.65 13.98 2.41
N ALA A 34 -10.22 13.38 1.36
CA ALA A 34 -10.11 11.94 1.13
C ALA A 34 -8.66 11.54 0.86
N LEU A 35 -7.98 12.26 -0.05
CA LEU A 35 -6.58 12.00 -0.38
C LEU A 35 -5.64 12.19 0.83
N GLU A 36 -5.92 13.13 1.72
CA GLU A 36 -5.20 13.29 2.99
C GLU A 36 -5.42 12.10 3.92
N GLY A 37 -6.64 11.57 3.99
CA GLY A 37 -6.95 10.35 4.74
C GLY A 37 -6.15 9.14 4.26
N ASP A 38 -5.97 9.01 2.95
CA ASP A 38 -5.25 7.88 2.34
C ASP A 38 -3.78 7.90 2.68
N VAL A 39 -3.19 9.11 2.63
CA VAL A 39 -1.81 9.33 3.03
C VAL A 39 -1.63 8.93 4.49
N TYR A 40 -2.54 9.33 5.37
CA TYR A 40 -2.49 8.96 6.77
C TYR A 40 -2.62 7.44 6.98
N GLU A 41 -3.52 6.75 6.26
CA GLU A 41 -3.64 5.29 6.32
C GLU A 41 -2.34 4.59 5.85
N ALA A 42 -1.71 5.12 4.79
CA ALA A 42 -0.45 4.60 4.28
C ALA A 42 0.69 4.78 5.30
N GLU A 43 0.79 5.95 5.94
CA GLU A 43 1.75 6.21 7.00
C GLU A 43 1.54 5.31 8.22
N GLU A 44 0.29 5.12 8.63
CA GLU A 44 -0.03 4.24 9.74
C GLU A 44 0.35 2.78 9.41
N THR A 45 0.12 2.35 8.17
CA THR A 45 0.54 1.04 7.67
C THR A 45 2.07 0.88 7.69
N LEU A 46 2.80 1.91 7.26
CA LEU A 46 4.26 1.96 7.32
C LEU A 46 4.77 1.89 8.76
N ALA A 47 4.17 2.66 9.68
CA ALA A 47 4.54 2.70 11.10
C ALA A 47 4.35 1.34 11.79
N ARG A 48 3.30 0.60 11.42
CA ARG A 48 3.06 -0.77 11.90
C ARG A 48 4.05 -1.79 11.33
N GLY A 49 4.70 -1.49 10.20
CA GLY A 49 5.76 -2.31 9.62
C GLY A 49 5.34 -3.68 9.08
N ARG A 50 4.03 -3.93 8.87
CA ARG A 50 3.54 -5.22 8.38
C ARG A 50 3.71 -5.32 6.86
N ALA A 51 4.70 -6.11 6.45
CA ALA A 51 5.12 -6.22 5.05
C ALA A 51 4.00 -6.58 4.06
N GLU A 52 3.05 -7.42 4.46
CA GLU A 52 1.92 -7.82 3.59
C GLU A 52 0.93 -6.69 3.34
N GLU A 53 0.70 -5.84 4.34
CA GLU A 53 -0.19 -4.67 4.21
C GLU A 53 0.48 -3.57 3.40
N ILE A 54 1.78 -3.34 3.63
CA ILE A 54 2.58 -2.43 2.80
C ILE A 54 2.55 -2.90 1.34
N ALA A 55 2.69 -4.21 1.08
CA ALA A 55 2.60 -4.75 -0.28
C ALA A 55 1.19 -4.62 -0.92
N ALA A 56 0.13 -4.49 -0.12
CA ALA A 56 -1.22 -4.27 -0.64
C ALA A 56 -1.39 -2.87 -1.25
N TRP A 57 -0.69 -1.86 -0.72
CA TRP A 57 -0.68 -0.50 -1.28
C TRP A 57 -0.16 -0.46 -2.73
N GLY A 58 0.86 -1.26 -3.05
CA GLY A 58 1.36 -1.36 -4.43
C GLY A 58 0.33 -1.87 -5.43
N ARG A 59 -0.61 -2.73 -5.02
CA ARG A 59 -1.70 -3.23 -5.87
C ARG A 59 -2.82 -2.21 -6.02
N ARG A 60 -3.15 -1.49 -4.93
CA ARG A 60 -4.20 -0.46 -4.92
C ARG A 60 -3.97 0.66 -5.93
N HIS A 61 -2.71 1.04 -6.19
CA HIS A 61 -2.39 2.08 -7.18
C HIS A 61 -2.91 1.76 -8.59
N THR A 62 -2.97 0.48 -8.98
CA THR A 62 -3.45 0.07 -10.30
C THR A 62 -4.95 0.34 -10.51
N ASP A 63 -5.73 0.36 -9.44
CA ASP A 63 -7.19 0.54 -9.49
C ASP A 63 -7.62 2.00 -9.22
N TRP A 64 -6.66 2.91 -9.07
CA TRP A 64 -6.95 4.32 -8.79
C TRP A 64 -7.52 5.04 -10.02
N ILE A 65 -8.69 5.64 -9.85
CA ILE A 65 -9.35 6.47 -10.87
C ILE A 65 -9.31 7.92 -10.38
N PRO A 66 -8.69 8.84 -11.14
CA PRO A 66 -8.66 10.25 -10.75
C PRO A 66 -10.08 10.84 -10.77
N PRO A 67 -10.40 11.73 -9.82
CA PRO A 67 -11.71 12.36 -9.78
C PRO A 67 -11.91 13.23 -11.02
N SER A 68 -13.10 13.16 -11.62
CA SER A 68 -13.47 13.89 -12.83
C SER A 68 -14.57 14.90 -12.53
N ASN A 69 -14.81 15.84 -13.45
CA ASN A 69 -15.89 16.85 -13.36
C ASN A 69 -15.79 17.84 -12.18
N LEU A 70 -14.61 18.04 -11.60
CA LEU A 70 -14.39 18.99 -10.50
C LEU A 70 -14.22 20.46 -10.93
N GLY A 71 -13.96 20.70 -12.22
CA GLY A 71 -13.53 22.01 -12.69
C GLY A 71 -12.10 22.37 -12.25
N PRO A 72 -11.62 23.60 -12.47
CA PRO A 72 -10.29 24.02 -12.05
C PRO A 72 -10.15 24.02 -10.52
N LEU A 73 -8.94 23.74 -10.02
CA LEU A 73 -8.63 23.83 -8.59
C LEU A 73 -8.74 25.29 -8.11
N PRO A 74 -9.55 25.59 -7.08
CA PRO A 74 -9.61 26.91 -6.46
C PRO A 74 -8.25 27.37 -5.92
N ASP A 75 -7.93 28.66 -6.08
CA ASP A 75 -6.61 29.20 -5.73
C ASP A 75 -6.31 29.14 -4.22
N ASP A 76 -7.34 29.24 -3.37
CA ASP A 76 -7.23 29.07 -1.92
C ASP A 76 -6.81 27.64 -1.51
N LEU A 77 -7.08 26.65 -2.37
CA LEU A 77 -6.70 25.25 -2.15
C LEU A 77 -5.37 24.87 -2.79
N ARG A 78 -4.78 25.75 -3.61
CA ARG A 78 -3.54 25.45 -4.36
C ARG A 78 -2.39 25.10 -3.44
N GLU A 79 -2.18 25.89 -2.39
CA GLU A 79 -1.09 25.65 -1.45
C GLU A 79 -1.28 24.33 -0.68
N ARG A 80 -2.51 24.06 -0.26
CA ARG A 80 -2.87 22.81 0.42
C ARG A 80 -2.64 21.60 -0.48
N ALA A 81 -3.09 21.65 -1.72
CA ALA A 81 -2.88 20.58 -2.70
C ALA A 81 -1.39 20.34 -2.99
N ALA A 82 -0.59 21.41 -3.06
CA ALA A 82 0.85 21.30 -3.27
C ALA A 82 1.57 20.61 -2.09
N ARG A 83 1.23 21.00 -0.85
CA ARG A 83 1.77 20.34 0.36
C ARG A 83 1.36 18.88 0.43
N LEU A 84 0.10 18.58 0.13
CA LEU A 84 -0.41 17.21 0.07
C LEU A 84 0.35 16.37 -0.96
N LEU A 85 0.58 16.90 -2.16
CA LEU A 85 1.33 16.20 -3.20
C LEU A 85 2.77 15.89 -2.76
N GLN A 86 3.45 16.86 -2.14
CA GLN A 86 4.79 16.64 -1.60
C GLN A 86 4.81 15.54 -0.54
N HIS A 87 3.82 15.54 0.34
CA HIS A 87 3.66 14.51 1.36
C HIS A 87 3.40 13.12 0.74
N GLN A 88 2.51 13.06 -0.25
CA GLN A 88 2.21 11.83 -1.01
C GLN A 88 3.46 11.23 -1.64
N LEU A 89 4.31 12.06 -2.25
CA LEU A 89 5.57 11.61 -2.86
C LEU A 89 6.53 11.03 -1.81
N ALA A 90 6.69 11.69 -0.67
CA ALA A 90 7.56 11.21 0.41
C ALA A 90 7.07 9.86 0.97
N VAL A 91 5.77 9.69 1.17
CA VAL A 91 5.18 8.43 1.64
C VAL A 91 5.27 7.33 0.59
N ALA A 92 5.06 7.67 -0.69
CA ALA A 92 5.21 6.72 -1.79
C ALA A 92 6.65 6.20 -1.90
N GLU A 93 7.65 7.07 -1.75
CA GLU A 93 9.06 6.67 -1.71
C GLU A 93 9.33 5.67 -0.56
N ALA A 94 8.85 5.97 0.65
CA ALA A 94 8.99 5.08 1.80
C ALA A 94 8.29 3.72 1.60
N LEU A 95 7.10 3.71 0.99
CA LEU A 95 6.39 2.48 0.64
C LEU A 95 7.19 1.62 -0.34
N VAL A 96 7.68 2.20 -1.43
CA VAL A 96 8.46 1.49 -2.45
C VAL A 96 9.73 0.89 -1.86
N GLU A 97 10.43 1.64 -1.01
CA GLU A 97 11.63 1.16 -0.33
C GLU A 97 11.32 -0.08 0.53
N LYS A 98 10.26 -0.02 1.35
CA LYS A 98 9.87 -1.13 2.22
C LYS A 98 9.41 -2.37 1.45
N ILE A 99 8.64 -2.19 0.38
CA ILE A 99 8.21 -3.30 -0.49
C ILE A 99 9.43 -3.99 -1.09
N THR A 100 10.37 -3.21 -1.63
CA THR A 100 11.60 -3.74 -2.25
C THR A 100 12.49 -4.46 -1.22
N GLN A 101 12.64 -3.91 -0.02
CA GLN A 101 13.39 -4.53 1.07
C GLN A 101 12.80 -5.88 1.47
N SER A 102 11.49 -5.95 1.63
CA SER A 102 10.76 -7.19 1.97
C SER A 102 10.93 -8.28 0.90
N GLN A 103 10.82 -7.92 -0.38
CA GLN A 103 11.03 -8.86 -1.48
C GLN A 103 12.45 -9.46 -1.48
N LYS A 104 13.48 -8.62 -1.32
CA LYS A 104 14.88 -9.08 -1.22
C LYS A 104 15.08 -10.06 -0.06
N GLN A 105 14.46 -9.80 1.08
CA GLN A 105 14.53 -10.70 2.25
C GLN A 105 13.88 -12.06 1.95
N ARG A 106 12.70 -12.07 1.30
CA ARG A 106 12.02 -13.30 0.90
C ARG A 106 12.84 -14.11 -0.11
N ASP A 107 13.47 -13.46 -1.08
CA ASP A 107 14.32 -14.12 -2.07
C ASP A 107 15.55 -14.77 -1.45
N VAL A 108 16.20 -14.08 -0.49
CA VAL A 108 17.33 -14.64 0.26
C VAL A 108 16.90 -15.83 1.09
N ALA A 109 15.78 -15.72 1.82
CA ALA A 109 15.24 -16.82 2.62
C ALA A 109 14.88 -18.04 1.76
N ALA A 110 14.30 -17.82 0.57
CA ALA A 110 14.00 -18.88 -0.39
C ALA A 110 15.30 -19.57 -0.86
N ARG A 111 16.33 -18.81 -1.24
CA ARG A 111 17.64 -19.38 -1.64
C ARG A 111 18.28 -20.21 -0.54
N MET A 112 18.23 -19.75 0.72
CA MET A 112 18.73 -20.51 1.86
C MET A 112 17.92 -21.81 2.09
N SER A 113 16.61 -21.77 1.85
CA SER A 113 15.73 -22.94 1.99
C SER A 113 16.00 -24.02 0.95
N TYR A 114 16.43 -23.64 -0.26
CA TYR A 114 16.80 -24.56 -1.34
C TYR A 114 18.29 -24.89 -1.40
N ALA A 115 19.12 -24.28 -0.54
CA ALA A 115 20.55 -24.58 -0.49
C ALA A 115 20.76 -25.99 0.10
N PRO A 116 21.58 -26.85 -0.54
CA PRO A 116 21.83 -28.19 -0.02
C PRO A 116 22.49 -28.11 1.36
N THR A 117 21.95 -28.86 2.33
CA THR A 117 22.36 -28.87 3.75
C THR A 117 23.83 -29.25 3.97
N ARG A 118 24.52 -29.74 2.94
CA ARG A 118 25.93 -30.13 2.99
C ARG A 118 26.67 -29.60 1.76
N PRO A 119 27.86 -29.00 1.90
CA PRO A 119 28.72 -28.69 0.77
C PRO A 119 29.02 -29.99 0.01
N VAL A 120 28.58 -30.08 -1.24
CA VAL A 120 28.96 -31.18 -2.14
C VAL A 120 30.39 -30.88 -2.60
N ALA A 121 31.33 -31.79 -2.36
CA ALA A 121 32.72 -31.58 -2.77
C ALA A 121 32.80 -31.55 -4.31
N SER A 122 33.04 -30.37 -4.88
CA SER A 122 33.27 -30.21 -6.31
C SER A 122 34.75 -30.44 -6.60
N PHE A 123 35.07 -31.53 -7.30
CA PHE A 123 36.43 -31.80 -7.78
C PHE A 123 36.62 -31.05 -9.11
N ILE A 124 37.65 -30.19 -9.18
CA ILE A 124 38.08 -29.58 -10.44
C ILE A 124 39.24 -30.43 -10.95
N ASP A 125 39.00 -31.20 -12.01
CA ASP A 125 40.08 -31.88 -12.73
C ASP A 125 40.77 -30.85 -13.63
N ARG A 126 42.05 -30.60 -13.36
CA ARG A 126 42.91 -29.77 -14.20
C ARG A 126 43.81 -30.71 -14.99
N ALA A 127 43.40 -31.02 -16.22
CA ALA A 127 44.27 -31.67 -17.18
C ALA A 127 45.41 -30.71 -17.57
N LEU A 128 46.65 -31.22 -17.50
CA LEU A 128 47.89 -30.59 -17.93
C LEU A 128 48.04 -30.63 -19.45
#